data_AF-A0A9P5LDC8-F1
#
_entry.id   AF-A0A9P5LDC8-F1
#
_cell.length_a   1.000
_cell.length_b   1.000
_cell.length_c   1.000
_cell.angle_alpha   90.00
_cell.angle_beta   90.00
_cell.angle_gamma   90.00
#
_symmetry.space_group_name_H-M   'P 1'
#
loop_
_entity.id
_entity.type
_entity.pdbx_description
1 polymer ?
#
loop_
_entity_poly.entity_id
_entity_poly.type
_entity_poly.pdbx_seq_one_letter_code
_entity_poly.pdbx_strand_id
1 'polypeptide(L)'
;MDEKRAMYEARAMSPPRALRRSRPVATVLFCLVVLYTFWQLQPFASHPYHMDVAAVLGDPLDEAIADLVPLEAHIISKCPDTRDALRQLILPVMQRVHDRVNFTLSYIGHPTANDGVECKHGPEECMGNIIELCARDLYPDPKISLGFVMCLTREYEDIPDRTLIEDCALEHAIDFQALNECATKDDGAYGLSLLRNSIQRSSEVR
;
A
#
# COMPACT_ATOMS: atom_id res chain seq x y z
N MET A 1 90.61 -3.29 -53.39
CA MET A 1 90.56 -1.95 -53.98
C MET A 1 89.12 -1.47 -53.90
N ASP A 2 88.62 -1.29 -52.68
CA ASP A 2 88.86 -0.10 -51.85
C ASP A 2 88.08 1.09 -52.36
N GLU A 3 87.40 1.70 -51.39
CA GLU A 3 86.94 3.07 -51.45
C GLU A 3 85.63 3.32 -52.23
N LYS A 4 84.51 3.17 -51.51
CA LYS A 4 83.18 3.81 -51.65
C LYS A 4 82.10 2.75 -51.39
N ARG A 5 81.23 2.84 -50.39
CA ARG A 5 80.76 4.04 -49.71
C ARG A 5 80.01 3.55 -48.46
N ALA A 6 80.57 3.84 -47.30
CA ALA A 6 79.85 4.55 -46.25
C ALA A 6 78.37 4.17 -46.04
N MET A 7 78.09 2.88 -45.87
CA MET A 7 76.92 2.41 -45.11
C MET A 7 77.33 1.43 -44.01
N TYR A 8 78.63 1.43 -43.70
CA TYR A 8 79.21 0.94 -42.47
C TYR A 8 78.66 1.77 -41.30
N GLU A 9 77.96 1.11 -40.40
CA GLU A 9 78.31 1.13 -38.97
C GLU A 9 78.25 2.48 -38.22
N ALA A 10 77.27 3.33 -38.52
CA ALA A 10 76.96 4.49 -37.66
C ALA A 10 75.47 4.64 -37.32
N ARG A 11 74.80 3.53 -36.98
CA ARG A 11 73.46 3.58 -36.36
C ARG A 11 73.49 3.08 -34.91
N ALA A 12 74.37 3.70 -34.14
CA ALA A 12 74.22 3.79 -32.69
C ALA A 12 74.04 5.26 -32.33
N MET A 13 72.79 5.71 -32.17
CA MET A 13 72.51 6.78 -31.20
C MET A 13 71.02 6.92 -30.87
N SER A 14 70.77 6.71 -29.58
CA SER A 14 69.72 7.30 -28.73
C SER A 14 68.39 6.53 -28.60
N PRO A 15 68.06 6.04 -27.39
CA PRO A 15 66.67 5.74 -27.04
C PRO A 15 65.92 7.07 -26.80
N PRO A 16 64.61 7.19 -27.11
CA PRO A 16 63.81 8.21 -26.46
C PRO A 16 63.69 7.85 -24.97
N ARG A 17 64.21 8.73 -24.11
CA ARG A 17 63.95 8.71 -22.68
C ARG A 17 62.44 8.75 -22.43
N ALA A 18 62.04 7.94 -21.44
CA ALA A 18 60.72 7.92 -20.82
C ALA A 18 60.21 9.32 -20.48
N LEU A 19 58.87 9.46 -20.45
CA LEU A 19 58.14 10.18 -19.40
C LEU A 19 56.64 9.86 -19.54
N ARG A 20 56.24 8.63 -19.17
CA ARG A 20 54.86 8.39 -18.76
C ARG A 20 54.71 9.05 -17.40
N ARG A 21 54.37 10.35 -17.41
CA ARG A 21 54.08 11.13 -16.21
C ARG A 21 52.77 10.62 -15.64
N SER A 22 52.83 9.54 -14.87
CA SER A 22 51.74 9.15 -13.99
C SER A 22 51.41 10.38 -13.16
N ARG A 23 50.16 10.82 -13.18
CA ARG A 23 49.66 11.92 -12.34
C ARG A 23 48.97 11.27 -11.15
N PRO A 24 49.71 10.67 -10.19
CA PRO A 24 49.13 9.92 -9.09
C PRO A 24 48.17 10.77 -8.27
N VAL A 25 48.42 12.09 -8.20
CA VAL A 25 47.57 13.05 -7.49
C VAL A 25 46.16 13.12 -8.09
N ALA A 26 46.02 13.09 -9.41
CA ALA A 26 44.70 13.13 -10.05
C ALA A 26 43.91 11.83 -9.81
N THR A 27 44.60 10.69 -9.82
CA THR A 27 44.01 9.39 -9.53
C THR A 27 43.59 9.30 -8.06
N VAL A 28 44.42 9.78 -7.14
CA VAL A 28 44.11 9.80 -5.70
C VAL A 28 42.92 10.72 -5.42
N LEU A 29 42.88 11.92 -6.00
CA LEU A 29 41.75 12.83 -5.84
C LEU A 29 40.44 12.23 -6.39
N PHE A 30 40.50 11.56 -7.54
CA PHE A 30 39.33 10.88 -8.10
C PHE A 30 38.84 9.75 -7.19
N CYS A 31 39.75 8.91 -6.67
CA CYS A 31 39.39 7.85 -5.72
C CYS A 31 38.77 8.40 -4.43
N LEU A 32 39.30 9.50 -3.89
CA LEU A 32 38.75 10.14 -2.68
C LEU A 32 37.33 10.68 -2.91
N VAL A 33 37.08 11.31 -4.08
CA VAL A 33 35.75 11.80 -4.44
C VAL A 33 34.76 10.64 -4.59
N VAL A 34 35.14 9.55 -5.26
CA VAL A 34 34.28 8.37 -5.43
C VAL A 34 33.99 7.69 -4.08
N LEU A 35 34.97 7.59 -3.18
CA LEU A 35 34.74 7.05 -1.83
C LEU A 35 33.83 7.96 -1.02
N TYR A 36 33.99 9.28 -1.12
CA TYR A 36 33.15 10.25 -0.43
C TYR A 36 31.71 10.24 -0.94
N THR A 37 31.49 10.18 -2.26
CA THR A 37 30.14 10.08 -2.83
C THR A 37 29.52 8.72 -2.53
N PHE A 38 30.28 7.63 -2.50
CA PHE A 38 29.81 6.32 -2.08
C PHE A 38 29.39 6.30 -0.60
N TRP A 39 30.10 7.03 0.27
CA TRP A 39 29.76 7.20 1.68
C TRP A 39 28.50 8.06 1.87
N GLN A 40 28.35 9.13 1.10
CA GLN A 40 27.17 10.02 1.11
C GLN A 40 25.91 9.37 0.51
N LEU A 41 26.06 8.39 -0.39
CA LEU A 41 24.97 7.75 -1.13
C LEU A 41 24.71 6.28 -0.72
N GLN A 42 25.23 5.80 0.41
CA GLN A 42 24.76 4.54 0.96
C GLN A 42 23.27 4.68 1.35
N PRO A 43 22.34 3.90 0.79
CA PRO A 43 21.02 3.76 1.37
C PRO A 43 21.21 3.07 2.71
N PHE A 44 20.81 3.73 3.79
CA PHE A 44 20.70 3.22 5.17
C PHE A 44 21.17 1.78 5.35
N ALA A 45 22.49 1.61 5.52
CA ALA A 45 23.05 0.36 6.01
C ALA A 45 22.58 0.22 7.46
N SER A 46 21.51 -0.54 7.65
CA SER A 46 20.98 -0.94 8.95
C SER A 46 22.12 -1.44 9.84
N HIS A 47 22.51 -0.62 10.83
CA HIS A 47 23.27 -1.12 11.96
C HIS A 47 22.46 -2.24 12.62
N PRO A 48 23.06 -3.38 12.98
CA PRO A 48 22.44 -4.30 13.90
C PRO A 48 22.47 -3.61 15.26
N TYR A 49 21.44 -2.82 15.54
CA TYR A 49 21.22 -2.29 16.88
C TYR A 49 20.74 -3.46 17.72
N HIS A 50 21.66 -4.04 18.49
CA HIS A 50 21.30 -4.94 19.58
C HIS A 50 20.60 -4.08 20.64
N MET A 51 19.28 -3.91 20.52
CA MET A 51 18.43 -3.37 21.58
C MET A 51 18.27 -4.47 22.63
N ASP A 52 18.86 -4.28 23.81
CA ASP A 52 18.54 -5.08 24.99
C ASP A 52 17.09 -4.81 25.40
N VAL A 53 16.20 -5.74 25.05
CA VAL A 53 14.72 -5.67 25.23
C VAL A 53 14.30 -5.66 26.72
N ALA A 54 15.22 -5.85 27.66
CA ALA A 54 14.91 -6.06 29.07
C ALA A 54 14.99 -4.81 29.98
N ALA A 55 15.51 -3.66 29.51
CA ALA A 55 15.91 -2.56 30.41
C ALA A 55 15.00 -1.31 30.43
N VAL A 56 13.95 -1.22 29.62
CA VAL A 56 12.97 -0.10 29.68
C VAL A 56 11.54 -0.60 29.77
N LEU A 57 11.35 -1.72 30.47
CA LEU A 57 10.07 -2.08 31.08
C LEU A 57 9.79 -1.09 32.23
N GLY A 58 9.38 0.12 31.88
CA GLY A 58 9.15 1.17 32.87
C GLY A 58 8.47 2.44 32.38
N ASP A 59 7.88 2.46 31.19
CA ASP A 59 6.92 3.49 30.81
C ASP A 59 5.70 2.78 30.19
N PRO A 60 4.47 3.01 30.66
CA PRO A 60 3.31 2.47 29.98
C PRO A 60 3.30 3.08 28.58
N LEU A 61 3.26 2.23 27.56
CA LEU A 61 2.78 2.54 26.21
C LEU A 61 1.27 2.91 26.24
N ASP A 62 0.86 3.75 27.20
CA ASP A 62 -0.17 4.76 27.06
C ASP A 62 0.49 6.00 26.46
N GLU A 63 1.29 5.81 25.40
CA GLU A 63 1.48 6.86 24.40
C GLU A 63 0.06 7.16 23.92
N ALA A 64 -0.48 8.28 24.41
CA ALA A 64 -1.80 8.79 24.13
C ALA A 64 -2.29 8.28 22.77
N ILE A 65 -3.13 7.25 22.80
CA ILE A 65 -4.09 7.04 21.73
C ILE A 65 -4.75 8.40 21.66
N ALA A 66 -4.42 9.19 20.63
CA ALA A 66 -5.16 10.41 20.36
C ALA A 66 -6.61 9.96 20.42
N ASP A 67 -7.38 10.44 21.39
CA ASP A 67 -8.75 9.97 21.64
C ASP A 67 -9.54 10.18 20.35
N LEU A 68 -9.53 9.16 19.49
CA LEU A 68 -10.05 9.25 18.14
C LEU A 68 -11.56 9.33 18.30
N VAL A 69 -12.17 10.34 17.71
CA VAL A 69 -13.61 10.50 17.79
C VAL A 69 -14.26 9.33 17.03
N PRO A 70 -15.17 8.55 17.64
CA PRO A 70 -15.90 7.53 16.92
C PRO A 70 -16.74 8.18 15.82
N LEU A 71 -16.54 7.76 14.58
CA LEU A 71 -17.34 8.21 13.44
C LEU A 71 -17.83 6.98 12.68
N GLU A 72 -19.13 6.77 12.64
CA GLU A 72 -19.71 5.63 11.96
C GLU A 72 -20.74 6.08 10.92
N ALA A 73 -20.66 5.49 9.73
CA ALA A 73 -21.65 5.66 8.67
C ALA A 73 -22.29 4.30 8.37
N HIS A 74 -23.60 4.30 8.12
CA HIS A 74 -24.38 3.10 7.81
C HIS A 74 -24.90 3.20 6.38
N ILE A 75 -24.49 2.28 5.52
CA ILE A 75 -24.76 2.30 4.08
C ILE A 75 -25.26 0.95 3.56
N ILE A 76 -25.56 0.87 2.26
CA ILE A 76 -25.73 -0.37 1.49
C ILE A 76 -25.10 -0.20 0.11
N SER A 77 -24.52 -1.28 -0.43
CA SER A 77 -23.72 -1.24 -1.66
C SER A 77 -24.54 -0.90 -2.91
N LYS A 78 -25.74 -1.45 -3.07
CA LYS A 78 -26.64 -1.21 -4.22
C LYS A 78 -27.62 -0.05 -4.00
N CYS A 79 -27.16 1.14 -3.60
CA CYS A 79 -28.07 2.28 -3.39
C CYS A 79 -27.54 3.61 -3.95
N PRO A 80 -28.34 4.33 -4.75
CA PRO A 80 -27.94 5.64 -5.28
C PRO A 80 -27.73 6.68 -4.17
N ASP A 81 -28.47 6.59 -3.06
CA ASP A 81 -28.27 7.50 -1.93
C ASP A 81 -26.93 7.25 -1.23
N THR A 82 -26.47 5.99 -1.16
CA THR A 82 -25.11 5.66 -0.67
C THR A 82 -24.06 6.32 -1.55
N ARG A 83 -24.19 6.25 -2.89
CA ARG A 83 -23.28 6.91 -3.83
C ARG A 83 -23.19 8.39 -3.56
N ASP A 84 -24.33 9.04 -3.37
CA ASP A 84 -24.39 10.47 -3.14
C ASP A 84 -23.86 10.85 -1.76
N ALA A 85 -24.13 10.06 -0.72
CA ALA A 85 -23.59 10.23 0.63
C ALA A 85 -22.05 10.07 0.67
N LEU A 86 -21.52 9.03 0.03
CA LEU A 86 -20.07 8.81 -0.08
C LEU A 86 -19.39 9.99 -0.78
N ARG A 87 -19.91 10.39 -1.93
CA ARG A 87 -19.35 11.45 -2.77
C ARG A 87 -19.42 12.83 -2.10
N GLN A 88 -20.55 13.17 -1.49
CA GLN A 88 -20.84 14.54 -1.05
C GLN A 88 -20.48 14.76 0.42
N LEU A 89 -20.51 13.72 1.26
CA LEU A 89 -20.38 13.84 2.71
C LEU A 89 -19.18 13.06 3.24
N ILE A 90 -19.14 11.74 3.04
CA ILE A 90 -18.19 10.87 3.75
C ILE A 90 -16.76 11.07 3.24
N LEU A 91 -16.52 10.97 1.93
CA LEU A 91 -15.17 11.12 1.36
C LEU A 91 -14.56 12.51 1.63
N PRO A 92 -15.27 13.63 1.40
CA PRO A 92 -14.72 14.95 1.69
C PRO A 92 -14.35 15.16 3.17
N VAL A 93 -15.10 14.53 4.09
CA VAL A 93 -14.81 14.56 5.53
C VAL A 93 -13.57 13.71 5.81
N MET A 94 -13.56 12.44 5.39
CA MET A 94 -12.46 11.52 5.66
C MET A 94 -11.13 12.00 5.08
N GLN A 95 -11.12 12.68 3.94
CA GLN A 95 -9.91 13.33 3.40
C GLN A 95 -9.26 14.32 4.37
N ARG A 96 -10.04 14.95 5.26
CA ARG A 96 -9.56 15.98 6.19
C ARG A 96 -9.34 15.45 7.61
N VAL A 97 -10.07 14.42 8.01
CA VAL A 97 -10.10 13.98 9.43
C VAL A 97 -9.78 12.51 9.65
N HIS A 98 -9.38 11.74 8.63
CA HIS A 98 -9.07 10.31 8.78
C HIS A 98 -8.07 9.98 9.91
N ASP A 99 -7.16 10.90 10.25
CA ASP A 99 -6.19 10.78 11.34
C ASP A 99 -6.75 11.17 12.72
N ARG A 100 -8.01 11.61 12.80
CA ARG A 100 -8.68 12.14 14.00
C ARG A 100 -9.91 11.35 14.41
N VAL A 101 -10.33 10.40 13.59
CA VAL A 101 -11.54 9.61 13.81
C VAL A 101 -11.23 8.13 13.79
N ASN A 102 -11.95 7.37 14.61
CA ASN A 102 -12.04 5.93 14.47
C ASN A 102 -13.22 5.66 13.53
N PHE A 103 -12.94 5.63 12.22
CA PHE A 103 -13.97 5.53 11.20
C PHE A 103 -14.46 4.09 11.00
N THR A 104 -15.76 3.89 11.07
CA THR A 104 -16.44 2.62 10.78
C THR A 104 -17.48 2.81 9.67
N LEU A 105 -17.55 1.86 8.74
CA LEU A 105 -18.56 1.81 7.68
C LEU A 105 -19.44 0.57 7.83
N SER A 106 -20.59 0.70 8.47
CA SER A 106 -21.50 -0.42 8.72
C SER A 106 -22.58 -0.51 7.65
N TYR A 107 -23.25 -1.66 7.60
CA TYR A 107 -24.17 -2.03 6.53
C TYR A 107 -25.57 -2.25 7.06
N ILE A 108 -26.56 -1.76 6.32
CA ILE A 108 -27.97 -1.87 6.67
C ILE A 108 -28.55 -3.13 6.02
N GLY A 109 -29.40 -3.82 6.76
CA GLY A 109 -30.10 -5.01 6.31
C GLY A 109 -30.98 -5.56 7.42
N HIS A 110 -31.47 -6.78 7.26
CA HIS A 110 -32.32 -7.46 8.24
C HIS A 110 -31.77 -8.85 8.55
N PRO A 111 -31.56 -9.21 9.83
CA PRO A 111 -31.23 -10.58 10.18
C PRO A 111 -32.46 -11.49 9.98
N THR A 112 -32.24 -12.72 9.50
CA THR A 112 -33.30 -13.73 9.41
C THR A 112 -33.21 -14.72 10.59
N ALA A 113 -34.28 -15.51 10.78
CA ALA A 113 -34.38 -16.47 11.89
C ALA A 113 -33.36 -17.61 11.84
N ASN A 114 -32.82 -17.93 10.65
CA ASN A 114 -31.90 -19.06 10.43
C ASN A 114 -30.45 -18.59 10.22
N ASP A 115 -30.02 -17.62 11.01
CA ASP A 115 -28.69 -17.00 10.93
C ASP A 115 -28.33 -16.32 9.59
N GLY A 116 -29.28 -16.21 8.67
CA GLY A 116 -29.12 -15.50 7.41
C GLY A 116 -29.32 -13.98 7.52
N VAL A 117 -29.26 -13.32 6.36
CA VAL A 117 -29.44 -11.88 6.21
C VAL A 117 -30.28 -11.57 4.97
N GLU A 118 -31.05 -10.50 5.03
CA GLU A 118 -31.84 -9.96 3.94
C GLU A 118 -31.42 -8.51 3.68
N CYS A 119 -31.19 -8.19 2.41
CA CYS A 119 -30.76 -6.88 1.93
C CYS A 119 -31.88 -6.23 1.11
N LYS A 120 -31.91 -4.89 1.09
CA LYS A 120 -33.05 -4.14 0.51
C LYS A 120 -33.19 -4.37 -0.99
N HIS A 121 -32.08 -4.42 -1.70
CA HIS A 121 -32.03 -4.63 -3.15
C HIS A 121 -31.60 -6.05 -3.52
N GLY A 122 -31.93 -7.04 -2.68
CA GLY A 122 -31.78 -8.46 -2.98
C GLY A 122 -30.37 -9.04 -2.71
N PRO A 123 -30.12 -10.28 -3.15
CA PRO A 123 -28.89 -11.01 -2.81
C PRO A 123 -27.62 -10.39 -3.41
N GLU A 124 -27.74 -9.69 -4.54
CA GLU A 124 -26.64 -8.96 -5.17
C GLU A 124 -26.11 -7.84 -4.25
N GLU A 125 -26.99 -7.13 -3.55
CA GLU A 125 -26.59 -6.15 -2.53
C GLU A 125 -25.90 -6.83 -1.35
N CYS A 126 -26.41 -7.97 -0.89
CA CYS A 126 -25.76 -8.70 0.20
C CYS A 126 -24.34 -9.11 -0.18
N MET A 127 -24.14 -9.61 -1.41
CA MET A 127 -22.82 -9.94 -1.90
C MET A 127 -21.91 -8.71 -2.00
N GLY A 128 -22.42 -7.59 -2.53
CA GLY A 128 -21.70 -6.31 -2.55
C GLY A 128 -21.27 -5.85 -1.15
N ASN A 129 -22.18 -5.91 -0.18
CA ASN A 129 -21.90 -5.55 1.21
C ASN A 129 -20.81 -6.46 1.80
N ILE A 130 -20.84 -7.77 1.52
CA ILE A 130 -19.81 -8.73 1.96
C ILE A 130 -18.44 -8.37 1.36
N ILE A 131 -18.40 -8.08 0.06
CA ILE A 131 -17.16 -7.70 -0.64
C ILE A 131 -16.57 -6.43 -0.04
N GLU A 132 -17.38 -5.40 0.18
CA GLU A 132 -16.93 -4.14 0.77
C GLU A 132 -16.48 -4.32 2.23
N LEU A 133 -17.14 -5.19 3.00
CA LEU A 133 -16.72 -5.57 4.36
C LEU A 133 -15.39 -6.32 4.36
N CYS A 134 -15.21 -7.27 3.44
CA CYS A 134 -13.96 -8.00 3.26
C CYS A 134 -12.81 -7.08 2.87
N ALA A 135 -13.04 -6.13 1.96
CA ALA A 135 -12.06 -5.13 1.58
C ALA A 135 -11.58 -4.34 2.80
N ARG A 136 -12.48 -3.91 3.68
CA ARG A 136 -12.11 -3.21 4.91
C ARG A 136 -11.38 -4.09 5.92
N ASP A 137 -11.78 -5.35 6.07
CA ASP A 137 -11.13 -6.29 7.00
C ASP A 137 -9.67 -6.57 6.60
N LEU A 138 -9.44 -6.77 5.30
CA LEU A 138 -8.10 -7.01 4.74
C LEU A 138 -7.26 -5.73 4.61
N TYR A 139 -7.91 -4.60 4.30
CA TYR A 139 -7.26 -3.31 4.04
C TYR A 139 -7.84 -2.21 4.95
N PRO A 140 -7.42 -2.15 6.22
CA PRO A 140 -8.01 -1.25 7.21
C PRO A 140 -7.69 0.24 6.98
N ASP A 141 -6.75 0.59 6.10
CA ASP A 141 -6.51 1.98 5.72
C ASP A 141 -7.76 2.54 4.99
N PRO A 142 -8.45 3.55 5.54
CA PRO A 142 -9.65 4.11 4.92
C PRO A 142 -9.36 4.75 3.56
N LYS A 143 -8.12 5.13 3.23
CA LYS A 143 -7.78 5.64 1.89
C LYS A 143 -7.93 4.56 0.82
N ILE A 144 -7.63 3.31 1.17
CA ILE A 144 -7.73 2.16 0.28
C ILE A 144 -9.16 1.65 0.27
N SER A 145 -9.67 1.24 1.43
CA SER A 145 -10.98 0.58 1.51
C SER A 145 -12.14 1.51 1.14
N LEU A 146 -12.14 2.77 1.57
CA LEU A 146 -13.21 3.72 1.21
C LEU A 146 -13.13 4.16 -0.26
N GLY A 147 -11.92 4.18 -0.83
CA GLY A 147 -11.72 4.37 -2.26
C GLY A 147 -12.39 3.26 -3.06
N PHE A 148 -12.08 2.01 -2.71
CA PHE A 148 -12.69 0.82 -3.31
C PHE A 148 -14.22 0.81 -3.19
N VAL A 149 -14.77 1.09 -2.01
CA VAL A 149 -16.22 1.20 -1.80
C VAL A 149 -16.84 2.25 -2.72
N MET A 150 -16.23 3.43 -2.83
CA MET A 150 -16.71 4.47 -3.73
C MET A 150 -16.63 4.02 -5.20
N CYS A 151 -15.57 3.32 -5.61
CA CYS A 151 -15.43 2.80 -6.97
C CYS A 151 -16.62 1.87 -7.31
N LEU A 152 -16.86 0.84 -6.48
CA LEU A 152 -18.01 -0.07 -6.65
C LEU A 152 -19.33 0.69 -6.68
N THR A 153 -19.54 1.58 -5.70
CA THR A 153 -20.80 2.31 -5.53
C THR A 153 -21.09 3.29 -6.70
N ARG A 154 -20.10 3.71 -7.48
CA ARG A 154 -20.35 4.52 -8.70
C ARG A 154 -21.17 3.75 -9.73
N GLU A 155 -20.95 2.45 -9.81
CA GLU A 155 -21.60 1.50 -10.72
C GLU A 155 -22.48 0.52 -9.91
N TYR A 156 -23.18 1.05 -8.90
CA TYR A 156 -23.98 0.25 -7.95
C TYR A 156 -25.00 -0.70 -8.62
N GLU A 157 -25.46 -0.37 -9.83
CA GLU A 157 -26.38 -1.19 -10.60
C GLU A 157 -25.74 -2.52 -11.03
N ASP A 158 -24.44 -2.54 -11.25
CA ASP A 158 -23.69 -3.68 -11.75
C ASP A 158 -23.10 -4.55 -10.63
N ILE A 159 -23.09 -4.10 -9.38
CA ILE A 159 -22.64 -4.93 -8.23
C ILE A 159 -23.48 -6.23 -8.15
N PRO A 160 -22.90 -7.43 -7.96
CA PRO A 160 -21.49 -7.74 -7.71
C PRO A 160 -20.79 -8.30 -8.96
N ASP A 161 -20.93 -7.64 -10.11
CA ASP A 161 -20.25 -8.05 -11.33
C ASP A 161 -18.74 -8.19 -11.10
N ARG A 162 -18.20 -9.31 -11.57
CA ARG A 162 -16.81 -9.67 -11.31
C ARG A 162 -15.84 -8.69 -11.96
N THR A 163 -16.13 -8.21 -13.16
CA THR A 163 -15.24 -7.28 -13.87
C THR A 163 -15.18 -5.94 -13.15
N LEU A 164 -16.32 -5.44 -12.68
CA LEU A 164 -16.37 -4.25 -11.83
C LEU A 164 -15.52 -4.42 -10.55
N ILE A 165 -15.63 -5.56 -9.87
CA ILE A 165 -14.87 -5.82 -8.64
C ILE A 165 -13.37 -5.92 -8.92
N GLU A 166 -12.96 -6.63 -9.98
CA GLU A 166 -11.55 -6.75 -10.38
C GLU A 166 -10.94 -5.39 -10.74
N ASP A 167 -11.66 -4.57 -11.50
CA ASP A 167 -11.21 -3.24 -11.92
C ASP A 167 -11.07 -2.29 -10.72
N CYS A 168 -12.08 -2.25 -9.83
CA CYS A 168 -12.00 -1.45 -8.61
C CYS A 168 -10.92 -1.93 -7.65
N ALA A 169 -10.71 -3.25 -7.54
CA ALA A 169 -9.65 -3.81 -6.72
C ALA A 169 -8.27 -3.38 -7.25
N LEU A 170 -8.08 -3.45 -8.57
CA LEU A 170 -6.85 -2.99 -9.22
C LEU A 170 -6.61 -1.48 -9.02
N GLU A 171 -7.63 -0.64 -9.20
CA GLU A 171 -7.54 0.83 -9.03
C GLU A 171 -7.07 1.21 -7.62
N HIS A 172 -7.49 0.47 -6.60
CA HIS A 172 -7.21 0.75 -5.20
C HIS A 172 -6.13 -0.16 -4.57
N ALA A 173 -5.39 -0.91 -5.38
CA ALA A 173 -4.33 -1.82 -4.93
C ALA A 173 -4.81 -2.86 -3.90
N ILE A 174 -6.03 -3.35 -4.07
CA ILE A 174 -6.61 -4.48 -3.36
C ILE A 174 -6.32 -5.75 -4.16
N ASP A 175 -5.87 -6.79 -3.47
CA ASP A 175 -5.67 -8.11 -4.06
C ASP A 175 -7.04 -8.78 -4.25
N PHE A 176 -7.45 -8.91 -5.51
CA PHE A 176 -8.73 -9.51 -5.87
C PHE A 176 -8.83 -10.98 -5.39
N GLN A 177 -7.74 -11.73 -5.41
CA GLN A 177 -7.75 -13.11 -4.93
C GLN A 177 -7.98 -13.15 -3.42
N ALA A 178 -7.28 -12.33 -2.64
CA ALA A 178 -7.50 -12.23 -1.20
C ALA A 178 -8.94 -11.80 -0.87
N LEU A 179 -9.49 -10.87 -1.64
CA LEU A 179 -10.88 -10.42 -1.52
C LEU A 179 -11.88 -11.56 -1.77
N ASN A 180 -11.69 -12.29 -2.86
CA ASN A 180 -12.51 -13.46 -3.21
C ASN A 180 -12.37 -14.57 -2.15
N GLU A 181 -11.15 -14.83 -1.66
CA GLU A 181 -10.91 -15.77 -0.57
C GLU A 181 -11.63 -15.35 0.71
N CYS A 182 -11.61 -14.08 1.10
CA CYS A 182 -12.39 -13.58 2.24
C CYS A 182 -13.90 -13.81 2.06
N ALA A 183 -14.45 -13.46 0.89
CA ALA A 183 -15.88 -13.57 0.63
C ALA A 183 -16.37 -15.04 0.59
N THR A 184 -15.50 -15.97 0.20
CA THR A 184 -15.82 -17.40 0.02
C THR A 184 -15.29 -18.31 1.13
N LYS A 185 -14.52 -17.75 2.08
CA LYS A 185 -13.95 -18.49 3.20
C LYS A 185 -15.03 -19.20 4.01
N ASP A 186 -14.74 -20.44 4.39
CA ASP A 186 -15.63 -21.32 5.13
C ASP A 186 -17.00 -21.48 4.44
N ASP A 187 -16.99 -21.70 3.12
CA ASP A 187 -18.19 -21.78 2.26
C ASP A 187 -19.05 -20.48 2.32
N GLY A 188 -18.36 -19.35 2.43
CA GLY A 188 -18.98 -18.02 2.57
C GLY A 188 -19.44 -17.66 3.99
N ALA A 189 -19.31 -18.56 4.96
CA ALA A 189 -19.73 -18.31 6.34
C ALA A 189 -18.99 -17.12 6.97
N TYR A 190 -17.71 -16.94 6.65
CA TYR A 190 -16.94 -15.81 7.17
C TYR A 190 -17.47 -14.47 6.67
N GLY A 191 -17.62 -14.29 5.35
CA GLY A 191 -18.20 -13.08 4.75
C GLY A 191 -19.61 -12.81 5.25
N LEU A 192 -20.45 -13.85 5.34
CA LEU A 192 -21.80 -13.75 5.90
C LEU A 192 -21.78 -13.30 7.36
N SER A 193 -20.83 -13.78 8.16
CA SER A 193 -20.67 -13.37 9.57
C SER A 193 -20.28 -11.89 9.69
N LEU A 194 -19.41 -11.38 8.82
CA LEU A 194 -19.06 -9.96 8.77
C LEU A 194 -20.31 -9.12 8.49
N LEU A 195 -21.12 -9.53 7.50
CA LEU A 195 -22.35 -8.83 7.14
C LEU A 195 -23.39 -8.88 8.26
N ARG A 196 -23.59 -10.06 8.89
CA ARG A 196 -24.52 -10.21 10.02
C ARG A 196 -24.14 -9.31 11.20
N ASN A 197 -22.85 -9.27 11.57
CA ASN A 197 -22.36 -8.41 12.65
C ASN A 197 -22.55 -6.93 12.33
N SER A 198 -22.30 -6.55 11.08
CA SER A 198 -22.49 -5.18 10.58
C SER A 198 -23.96 -4.75 10.62
N ILE A 199 -24.88 -5.62 10.18
CA ILE A 199 -26.33 -5.40 10.24
C ILE A 199 -26.82 -5.27 11.68
N GLN A 200 -26.36 -6.15 12.57
CA GLN A 200 -26.71 -6.11 13.98
C GLN A 200 -26.32 -4.75 14.59
N ARG A 201 -25.10 -4.28 14.33
CA ARG A 201 -24.64 -2.95 14.77
C ARG A 201 -25.51 -1.82 14.23
N SER A 202 -25.84 -1.84 12.94
CA SER A 202 -26.74 -0.84 12.33
C SER A 202 -28.15 -0.85 12.93
N SER A 203 -28.61 -1.99 13.45
CA SER A 203 -29.93 -2.10 14.08
C SER A 203 -29.98 -1.53 15.50
N GLU A 204 -28.85 -1.50 16.21
CA GLU A 204 -28.75 -1.06 17.61
C GLU A 204 -28.74 0.45 17.78
N VAL A 205 -28.41 1.20 16.73
CA VAL A 205 -28.31 2.67 16.74
C VAL A 205 -29.54 3.37 16.16
N ARG A 206 -30.59 2.61 15.84
CA ARG A 206 -31.81 3.11 15.19
C ARG A 206 -32.91 3.49 16.19
#